data_AF-A0A1Y3PKJ8-F1
#
_entry.id   AF-A0A1Y3PKJ8-F1
#
_cell.length_a   1.000
_cell.length_b   1.000
_cell.length_c   1.000
_cell.angle_alpha   90.00
_cell.angle_beta   90.00
_cell.angle_gamma   90.00
#
_symmetry.space_group_name_H-M   'P 1'
#
loop_
_entity.id
_entity.type
_entity.pdbx_description
1 polymer ?
#
loop_
_entity_poly.entity_id
_entity_poly.type
_entity_poly.pdbx_seq_one_letter_code
_entity_poly.pdbx_strand_id
1 'polypeptide(L)'
;MITVLKWGAMYGMLEEGEKIRPEAVQLGEQLIVPGDKISKIGRKARSTFEMQDGFWLEYVGRVDRTLLFVSRPTGANGDPWYYAFHYVDPETLIIGSEHGCRDIVPDEIQFAVLR
;
A
#
# COMPACT_ATOMS: atom_id res chain seq x y z
N MET A 1 -8.44 -11.01 -13.89
CA MET A 1 -7.43 -11.26 -12.85
C MET A 1 -6.13 -11.80 -13.46
N ILE A 2 -5.44 -10.94 -14.18
CA ILE A 2 -4.00 -11.13 -14.43
C ILE A 2 -3.31 -10.03 -13.64
N THR A 3 -3.03 -10.28 -12.37
CA THR A 3 -2.14 -9.44 -11.58
C THR A 3 -0.74 -9.61 -12.15
N VAL A 4 -0.28 -8.69 -12.99
CA VAL A 4 1.09 -8.71 -13.51
C VAL A 4 2.03 -8.28 -12.38
N LEU A 5 2.38 -9.25 -11.53
CA LEU A 5 3.43 -9.16 -10.51
C LEU A 5 4.78 -9.29 -11.22
N LYS A 6 5.28 -8.20 -11.80
CA LYS A 6 6.61 -8.20 -12.41
C LYS A 6 7.49 -7.30 -11.55
N TRP A 7 8.65 -7.81 -11.12
CA TRP A 7 9.74 -7.10 -10.44
C TRP A 7 9.60 -6.87 -8.93
N GLY A 8 9.73 -7.92 -8.10
CA GLY A 8 10.15 -7.81 -6.68
C GLY A 8 9.43 -6.83 -5.74
N ALA A 9 8.36 -6.20 -6.19
CA ALA A 9 7.70 -5.07 -5.57
C ALA A 9 6.21 -5.14 -5.90
N MET A 10 5.38 -4.76 -4.93
CA MET A 10 3.96 -5.03 -4.93
C MET A 10 3.22 -4.01 -5.78
N TYR A 11 3.37 -4.12 -7.09
CA TYR A 11 2.72 -3.23 -8.02
C TYR A 11 1.42 -3.82 -8.56
N GLY A 12 0.40 -2.98 -8.63
CA GLY A 12 -0.88 -3.26 -9.28
C GLY A 12 -1.16 -2.26 -10.38
N MET A 13 -1.83 -2.74 -11.43
CA MET A 13 -2.46 -1.91 -12.46
C MET A 13 -3.96 -2.07 -12.36
N LEU A 14 -4.69 -1.03 -12.74
CA LEU A 14 -6.14 -1.11 -12.90
C LEU A 14 -6.48 -1.87 -14.19
N GLU A 15 -7.41 -2.81 -14.10
CA GLU A 15 -8.07 -3.41 -15.27
C GLU A 15 -9.06 -2.39 -15.89
N GLU A 16 -9.42 -2.57 -17.16
CA GLU A 16 -10.34 -1.67 -17.85
C GLU A 16 -11.70 -1.60 -17.13
N GLY A 17 -12.12 -0.38 -16.79
CA GLY A 17 -13.39 -0.13 -16.09
C GLY A 17 -13.31 -0.19 -14.56
N GLU A 18 -12.18 -0.60 -13.98
CA GLU A 18 -11.96 -0.49 -12.53
C GLU A 18 -11.92 0.98 -12.09
N LYS A 19 -12.48 1.26 -10.92
CA LYS A 19 -12.52 2.61 -10.34
C LYS A 19 -12.02 2.55 -8.91
N ILE A 20 -11.03 3.38 -8.60
CA ILE A 20 -10.56 3.56 -7.23
C ILE A 20 -11.66 4.23 -6.42
N ARG A 21 -12.06 3.59 -5.32
CA ARG A 21 -12.97 4.16 -4.33
C ARG A 21 -12.17 4.89 -3.26
N PRO A 22 -12.28 6.22 -3.13
CA PRO A 22 -11.53 7.00 -2.13
C PRO A 22 -12.18 6.84 -0.75
N GLU A 23 -11.98 5.67 -0.13
CA GLU A 23 -12.61 5.28 1.13
C GLU A 23 -11.58 5.24 2.26
N ALA A 24 -12.00 5.68 3.44
CA ALA A 24 -11.22 5.50 4.67
C ALA A 24 -11.12 4.00 5.03
N VAL A 25 -9.97 3.58 5.55
CA VAL A 25 -9.72 2.18 5.92
C VAL A 25 -9.04 2.12 7.28
N GLN A 26 -9.50 1.19 8.11
CA GLN A 26 -8.86 0.88 9.40
C GLN A 26 -7.64 -0.01 9.18
N LEU A 27 -6.48 0.42 9.67
CA LEU A 27 -5.21 -0.33 9.75
C LEU A 27 -4.72 -0.31 11.20
N GLY A 28 -4.81 -1.46 11.87
CA GLY A 28 -4.58 -1.59 13.30
C GLY A 28 -5.52 -0.66 14.06
N GLU A 29 -4.96 0.21 14.89
CA GLU A 29 -5.72 1.25 15.62
C GLU A 29 -5.87 2.57 14.84
N GLN A 30 -5.27 2.69 13.65
CA GLN A 30 -5.30 3.92 12.86
C GLN A 30 -6.34 3.85 11.74
N LEU A 31 -7.08 4.94 11.57
CA LEU A 31 -7.91 5.16 10.39
C LEU A 31 -7.09 5.96 9.38
N ILE A 32 -6.86 5.39 8.19
CA ILE A 32 -6.19 6.10 7.09
C ILE A 32 -7.23 6.60 6.07
N VAL A 33 -6.99 7.79 5.54
CA VAL A 33 -7.85 8.45 4.54
C VAL A 33 -7.06 8.82 3.29
N PRO A 34 -7.72 8.92 2.10
CA PRO A 34 -7.02 9.30 0.88
C PRO A 34 -6.24 10.61 1.05
N GLY A 35 -4.99 10.62 0.60
CA GLY A 35 -4.03 11.71 0.78
C GLY A 35 -3.08 11.54 1.98
N ASP A 36 -3.37 10.61 2.90
CA ASP A 36 -2.45 10.30 4.00
C ASP A 36 -1.13 9.77 3.50
N LYS A 37 -0.04 10.26 4.10
CA LYS A 37 1.33 9.96 3.71
C LYS A 37 1.97 9.06 4.76
N ILE A 38 2.39 7.88 4.36
CA ILE A 38 2.85 6.81 5.25
C ILE A 38 4.27 6.41 4.83
N SER A 39 5.21 6.46 5.77
CA SER A 39 6.58 5.98 5.56
C SER A 39 6.76 4.56 6.05
N LYS A 40 5.94 4.08 7.01
CA LYS A 40 6.05 2.74 7.57
C LYS A 40 4.71 2.17 8.03
N ILE A 41 4.53 0.87 7.83
CA ILE A 41 3.42 0.05 8.32
C ILE A 41 4.00 -1.19 9.01
N GLY A 42 3.70 -1.35 10.29
CA GLY A 42 4.12 -2.47 11.14
C GLY A 42 5.46 -2.27 11.85
N ARG A 43 5.58 -2.85 13.04
CA ARG A 43 6.74 -2.70 13.94
C ARG A 43 7.85 -3.71 13.71
N LYS A 44 7.49 -4.99 13.52
CA LYS A 44 8.46 -6.09 13.46
C LYS A 44 9.07 -6.22 12.07
N ALA A 45 10.39 -6.37 11.99
CA ALA A 45 11.13 -6.45 10.73
C ALA A 45 10.57 -7.48 9.70
N ARG A 46 10.05 -8.62 10.18
CA ARG A 46 9.51 -9.68 9.30
C ARG A 46 8.10 -9.39 8.75
N SER A 47 7.38 -8.44 9.35
CA SER A 47 5.97 -8.15 9.06
C SER A 47 5.73 -6.65 8.95
N THR A 48 6.75 -5.91 8.50
CA THR A 48 6.70 -4.46 8.28
C THR A 48 6.87 -4.15 6.79
N PHE A 49 6.34 -3.03 6.37
CA PHE A 49 6.69 -2.35 5.14
C PHE A 49 7.22 -0.97 5.49
N GLU A 50 8.40 -0.62 5.01
CA GLU A 50 9.09 0.62 5.34
C GLU A 50 9.68 1.21 4.05
N MET A 51 9.36 2.47 3.80
CA MET A 51 9.94 3.25 2.72
C MET A 51 11.37 3.66 3.09
N GLN A 52 12.20 3.90 2.08
CA GLN A 52 13.50 4.52 2.30
C GLN A 52 13.34 5.96 2.83
N ASP A 53 14.33 6.44 3.58
CA ASP A 53 14.33 7.80 4.09
C ASP A 53 14.10 8.84 2.98
N GLY A 54 13.18 9.76 3.22
CA GLY A 54 12.79 10.79 2.24
C GLY A 54 11.70 10.35 1.25
N PHE A 55 11.20 9.11 1.35
CA PHE A 55 10.11 8.60 0.53
C PHE A 55 8.89 8.25 1.37
N TRP A 56 7.71 8.30 0.75
CA TRP A 56 6.46 7.88 1.38
C TRP A 56 5.48 7.30 0.37
N LEU A 57 4.55 6.49 0.88
CA LEU A 57 3.33 6.10 0.18
C LEU A 57 2.24 7.11 0.49
N GLU A 58 1.51 7.56 -0.52
CA GLU A 58 0.29 8.35 -0.37
C GLU A 58 -0.90 7.45 -0.70
N TYR A 59 -1.80 7.28 0.28
CA TYR A 59 -2.97 6.43 0.11
C TYR A 59 -3.95 7.08 -0.87
N VAL A 60 -4.36 6.35 -1.91
CA VAL A 60 -5.27 6.86 -2.96
C VAL A 60 -6.70 6.40 -2.70
N GLY A 61 -6.86 5.19 -2.19
CA GLY A 61 -8.15 4.53 -2.03
C GLY A 61 -8.02 3.04 -2.28
N ARG A 62 -9.15 2.38 -2.56
CA ARG A 62 -9.17 0.93 -2.78
C ARG A 62 -9.97 0.51 -4.00
N VAL A 63 -9.58 -0.63 -4.56
CA VAL A 63 -10.38 -1.41 -5.51
C VAL A 63 -10.59 -2.78 -4.87
N ASP A 64 -11.85 -3.15 -4.65
CA ASP A 64 -12.23 -4.35 -3.88
C ASP A 64 -11.48 -4.48 -2.56
N ARG A 65 -10.66 -5.52 -2.42
CA ARG A 65 -9.82 -5.80 -1.25
C ARG A 65 -8.38 -5.36 -1.45
N THR A 66 -8.10 -4.43 -2.34
CA THR A 66 -6.74 -3.95 -2.62
C THR A 66 -6.65 -2.48 -2.31
N LEU A 67 -5.79 -2.12 -1.36
CA LEU A 67 -5.44 -0.74 -1.06
C LEU A 67 -4.38 -0.28 -2.06
N LEU A 68 -4.57 0.90 -2.61
CA LEU A 68 -3.71 1.47 -3.64
C LEU A 68 -3.02 2.72 -3.10
N PHE A 69 -1.73 2.79 -3.35
CA PHE A 69 -0.87 3.89 -2.96
C PHE A 69 -0.04 4.37 -4.15
N VAL A 70 0.30 5.65 -4.15
CA VAL A 70 1.37 6.20 -5.01
C VAL A 70 2.62 6.42 -4.18
N SER A 71 3.79 6.26 -4.77
CA SER A 71 5.07 6.56 -4.13
C SER A 71 5.55 7.95 -4.54
N ARG A 72 6.04 8.70 -3.56
CA ARG A 72 6.56 10.06 -3.73
C ARG A 72 7.90 10.20 -2.99
N PRO A 73 8.80 11.09 -3.46
CA PRO A 73 8.65 11.99 -4.61
C PRO A 73 8.77 11.29 -5.98
N THR A 74 9.31 10.08 -6.02
CA THR A 74 9.43 9.27 -7.25
C THR A 74 8.83 7.88 -7.05
N GLY A 75 8.64 7.14 -8.15
CA GLY A 75 8.09 5.79 -8.15
C GLY A 75 6.73 5.71 -8.85
N ALA A 76 5.89 4.78 -8.40
CA ALA A 76 4.53 4.57 -8.91
C ALA A 76 3.66 5.81 -8.69
N ASN A 77 3.24 6.48 -9.76
CA ASN A 77 2.53 7.77 -9.73
C ASN A 77 1.02 7.65 -9.97
N GLY A 78 0.48 6.43 -10.09
CA GLY A 78 -0.94 6.18 -10.30
C GLY A 78 -1.37 6.06 -11.77
N ASP A 79 -0.45 6.06 -12.72
CA ASP A 79 -0.79 5.77 -14.11
C ASP A 79 0.39 5.10 -14.86
N PRO A 80 0.35 3.77 -15.11
CA PRO A 80 -0.68 2.81 -14.72
C PRO A 80 -0.43 2.12 -13.37
N TRP A 81 0.71 2.44 -12.71
CA TRP A 81 1.22 1.65 -11.60
C TRP A 81 0.91 2.26 -10.24
N TYR A 82 0.51 1.38 -9.32
CA TYR A 82 0.26 1.66 -7.91
C TYR A 82 1.00 0.66 -7.04
N TYR A 83 1.39 1.07 -5.84
CA TYR A 83 1.66 0.10 -4.77
C TYR A 83 0.34 -0.50 -4.32
N ALA A 84 0.26 -1.83 -4.31
CA ALA A 84 -0.95 -2.59 -4.05
C ALA A 84 -0.78 -3.50 -2.83
N PHE A 85 -1.62 -3.29 -1.82
CA PHE A 85 -1.62 -4.07 -0.58
C PHE A 85 -2.98 -4.76 -0.47
N HIS A 86 -3.00 -6.09 -0.41
CA HIS A 86 -4.25 -6.81 -0.26
C HIS A 86 -4.73 -6.70 1.19
N TYR A 87 -5.90 -6.12 1.38
CA TYR A 87 -6.57 -5.90 2.65
C TYR A 87 -7.41 -7.13 3.03
N VAL A 88 -6.92 -7.88 4.02
CA VAL A 88 -7.67 -9.00 4.58
C VAL A 88 -8.63 -8.47 5.64
N ASP A 89 -8.10 -7.74 6.61
CA ASP A 89 -8.79 -7.13 7.74
C ASP A 89 -7.92 -6.00 8.34
N PRO A 90 -8.38 -5.27 9.37
CA PRO A 90 -7.59 -4.20 9.97
C PRO A 90 -6.21 -4.62 10.48
N GLU A 91 -6.00 -5.88 10.86
CA GLU A 91 -4.77 -6.38 11.47
C GLU A 91 -3.84 -7.04 10.45
N THR A 92 -4.29 -7.23 9.21
CA THR A 92 -3.56 -8.02 8.21
C THR A 92 -3.65 -7.39 6.82
N LEU A 93 -2.48 -7.00 6.31
CA LEU A 93 -2.25 -6.73 4.89
C LEU A 93 -1.39 -7.84 4.29
N ILE A 94 -1.62 -8.19 3.03
CA ILE A 94 -0.75 -9.08 2.29
C ILE A 94 -0.09 -8.30 1.17
N ILE A 95 1.22 -8.48 1.08
CA ILE A 95 2.02 -7.92 0.01
C ILE A 95 2.72 -9.07 -0.70
N GLY A 96 2.75 -9.04 -2.04
CA GLY A 96 3.24 -10.16 -2.83
C GLY A 96 3.97 -9.75 -4.11
N SER A 97 4.76 -10.69 -4.61
CA SER A 97 5.44 -10.64 -5.90
C SER A 97 5.44 -12.04 -6.52
N GLU A 98 6.03 -12.18 -7.71
CA GLU A 98 6.24 -13.50 -8.33
C GLU A 98 7.08 -14.48 -7.47
N HIS A 99 7.81 -13.97 -6.47
CA HIS A 99 8.64 -14.77 -5.57
C HIS A 99 7.95 -15.15 -4.25
N GLY A 100 6.68 -14.80 -4.09
CA GLY A 100 5.87 -15.15 -2.92
C GLY A 100 5.22 -13.94 -2.26
N CYS A 101 4.50 -14.23 -1.18
CA CYS A 101 3.73 -13.27 -0.41
C CYS A 101 4.22 -13.22 1.04
N ARG A 102 4.04 -12.08 1.68
CA ARG A 102 4.21 -11.94 3.13
C ARG A 102 3.12 -11.08 3.74
N ASP A 103 2.83 -11.39 4.99
CA ASP A 103 1.90 -10.61 5.80
C ASP A 103 2.60 -9.38 6.36
N ILE A 104 1.88 -8.26 6.37
CA ILE A 104 2.20 -7.04 7.08
C ILE A 104 1.17 -6.87 8.18
N VAL A 105 1.66 -6.68 9.41
CA VAL A 105 0.82 -6.48 10.59
C VAL A 105 0.81 -4.99 10.91
N PRO A 106 -0.32 -4.26 10.75
CA PRO A 106 -0.39 -2.82 10.95
C PRO A 106 -0.44 -2.40 12.43
N ASP A 107 0.42 -2.98 13.28
CA ASP A 107 0.49 -2.67 14.73
C ASP A 107 1.21 -1.34 15.04
N GLU A 108 1.69 -0.65 14.01
CA GLU A 108 2.28 0.69 14.06
C GLU A 108 2.17 1.34 12.66
N ILE A 109 1.67 2.57 12.57
CA ILE A 109 1.69 3.35 11.32
C ILE A 109 2.51 4.60 11.57
N GLN A 110 3.55 4.82 10.76
CA GLN A 110 4.31 6.06 10.79
C GLN A 110 3.93 6.91 9.60
N PHE A 111 3.33 8.07 9.90
CA PHE A 111 3.02 9.07 8.90
C PHE A 111 4.27 9.88 8.55
N ALA A 112 4.44 10.19 7.27
CA ALA A 112 5.58 10.95 6.78
C ALA A 112 5.48 12.42 7.23
N VAL A 113 6.54 12.92 7.88
CA VAL A 113 6.66 14.34 8.21
C VAL A 113 7.27 15.06 7.02
N LEU A 114 6.47 15.86 6.32
CA LEU A 114 6.96 16.74 5.27
C LEU A 114 7.77 17.86 5.94
N ARG A 115 9.08 17.87 5.70
CA ARG A 115 9.95 18.99 6.09
C ARG A 115 10.00 20.02 4.98
#